data_AF-A0A1V4KGJ4-F1
#
_entry.id   AF-A0A1V4KGJ4-F1
#
_cell.length_a   1.000
_cell.length_b   1.000
_cell.length_c   1.000
_cell.angle_alpha   90.00
_cell.angle_beta   90.00
_cell.angle_gamma   90.00
#
_symmetry.space_group_name_H-M   'P 1'
#
loop_
_entity.id
_entity.type
_entity.pdbx_description
1 polymer ?
#
loop_
_entity_poly.entity_id
_entity_poly.type
_entity_poly.pdbx_seq_one_letter_code
_entity_poly.pdbx_strand_id
1 'polypeptide(L)'
;MAEKEAKKVPSVPESLLKKRQAYAAMKAKRQKKILAIKKARKAQRKLIYARAQAYHKEYRHMYRQEIRMARMARKAGNYYVPAEPKLAFVIRIRGTNGVSPKVRKVLQLLRLRQIFNGTFVKLNKASINMLRIVEPYIAWGYPNLKSVHELIYKRGYGKINKQRIALTDNSLIQKRLGKLGIICMEDVIHEIYTVGKNFKVRRSDQQTHKENELMIQMPSCNLSNSGLLIKTSCTKHIDKRVRITVVPHGKWKEICRKSLYIPEEKQDFSPAGNEDDEILSPKIIFPKDSRYLTICNIFS
;
A
#
# COMPACT_ATOMS: atom_id res chain seq x y z
N MET A 1 -29.61 38.38 72.40
CA MET A 1 -29.08 38.35 71.02
C MET A 1 -27.56 38.37 71.13
N ALA A 2 -26.90 37.24 70.96
CA ALA A 2 -25.43 37.15 71.03
C ALA A 2 -24.88 37.11 69.59
N GLU A 3 -24.20 38.18 69.18
CA GLU A 3 -23.46 38.23 67.93
C GLU A 3 -22.28 37.27 68.01
N LYS A 4 -22.26 36.27 67.12
CA LYS A 4 -21.15 35.33 67.00
C LYS A 4 -19.98 36.03 66.29
N GLU A 5 -18.89 36.28 67.00
CA GLU A 5 -17.64 36.78 66.42
C GLU A 5 -17.17 35.86 65.28
N ALA A 6 -17.01 36.44 64.09
CA ALA A 6 -16.54 35.74 62.92
C ALA A 6 -15.07 35.32 63.09
N LYS A 7 -14.80 34.01 63.10
CA LYS A 7 -13.44 33.45 63.15
C LYS A 7 -12.59 34.00 62.00
N LYS A 8 -11.48 34.67 62.33
CA LYS A 8 -10.52 35.25 61.37
C LYS A 8 -9.78 34.13 60.63
N VAL A 9 -10.10 33.95 59.35
CA VAL A 9 -9.52 32.91 58.48
C VAL A 9 -8.03 33.24 58.23
N PRO A 10 -7.09 32.25 58.24
CA PRO A 10 -5.67 32.53 58.03
C PRO A 10 -5.40 33.21 56.67
N SER A 11 -4.59 34.27 56.70
CA SER A 11 -4.20 35.04 55.51
C SER A 11 -3.36 34.18 54.57
N VAL A 12 -3.80 34.04 53.32
CA VAL A 12 -3.11 33.23 52.30
C VAL A 12 -1.83 33.96 51.86
N PRO A 13 -0.66 33.29 51.83
CA PRO A 13 0.57 33.93 51.40
C PRO A 13 0.54 34.36 49.93
N GLU A 14 1.11 35.53 49.64
CA GLU A 14 1.12 36.18 48.31
C GLU A 14 1.70 35.28 47.20
N SER A 15 2.69 34.46 47.54
CA SER A 15 3.31 33.50 46.63
C SER A 15 2.32 32.44 46.11
N LEU A 16 1.34 32.03 46.92
CA LEU A 16 0.28 31.11 46.52
C LEU A 16 -0.73 31.80 45.59
N LEU A 17 -1.05 33.07 45.82
CA LEU A 17 -1.94 33.84 44.95
C LEU A 17 -1.33 34.03 43.56
N LYS A 18 -0.05 34.40 43.48
CA LYS A 18 0.71 34.50 42.21
C LYS A 18 0.76 33.16 41.47
N LYS A 19 1.01 32.04 42.18
CA LYS A 19 0.96 30.68 41.60
C LYS A 19 -0.43 30.31 41.05
N ARG A 20 -1.51 30.63 41.79
CA ARG A 20 -2.90 30.39 41.35
C ARG A 20 -3.24 31.17 40.10
N GLN A 21 -2.86 32.44 40.03
CA GLN A 21 -3.05 33.29 38.85
C GLN A 21 -2.29 32.75 37.63
N ALA A 22 -1.01 32.40 37.79
CA ALA A 22 -0.21 31.81 36.72
C ALA A 22 -0.80 30.48 36.21
N TYR A 23 -1.24 29.61 37.11
CA TYR A 23 -1.90 28.35 36.75
C TYR A 23 -3.22 28.57 36.04
N ALA A 24 -4.06 29.51 36.51
CA ALA A 24 -5.32 29.86 35.86
C ALA A 24 -5.09 30.40 34.43
N ALA A 25 -4.09 31.28 34.24
CA ALA A 25 -3.71 31.78 32.93
C ALA A 25 -3.21 30.66 32.00
N MET A 26 -2.39 29.74 32.51
CA MET A 26 -1.90 28.58 31.73
C MET A 26 -3.04 27.61 31.37
N LYS A 27 -3.97 27.37 32.30
CA LYS A 27 -5.16 26.55 32.06
C LYS A 27 -6.06 27.17 31.00
N ALA A 28 -6.33 28.47 31.07
CA ALA A 28 -7.12 29.19 30.07
C ALA A 28 -6.46 29.15 28.68
N LYS A 29 -5.14 29.38 28.60
CA LYS A 29 -4.37 29.24 27.34
C LYS A 29 -4.45 27.82 26.77
N ARG A 30 -4.31 26.79 27.62
CA ARG A 30 -4.42 25.37 27.22
C ARG A 30 -5.82 25.05 26.70
N GLN A 31 -6.88 25.51 27.38
CA GLN A 31 -8.26 25.33 26.94
C GLN A 31 -8.51 25.97 25.57
N LYS A 32 -8.07 27.22 25.36
CA LYS A 32 -8.17 27.91 24.06
C LYS A 32 -7.44 27.12 22.95
N LYS A 33 -6.23 26.62 23.22
CA LYS A 33 -5.46 25.77 22.26
C LYS A 33 -6.18 24.47 21.91
N ILE A 34 -6.73 23.76 22.90
CA ILE A 34 -7.47 22.51 22.67
C ILE A 34 -8.71 22.75 21.80
N LEU A 35 -9.47 23.82 22.09
CA LEU A 35 -10.65 24.17 21.30
C LEU A 35 -10.28 24.50 19.85
N ALA A 36 -9.20 25.26 19.64
CA ALA A 36 -8.71 25.56 18.29
C ALA A 36 -8.27 24.29 17.54
N ILE A 37 -7.50 23.40 18.18
CA ILE A 37 -7.07 22.12 17.60
C ILE A 37 -8.29 21.24 17.26
N LYS A 38 -9.30 21.19 18.14
CA LYS A 38 -10.52 20.40 17.90
C LYS A 38 -11.29 20.91 16.68
N LYS A 39 -11.43 22.24 16.54
CA LYS A 39 -12.05 22.87 15.36
C LYS A 39 -11.27 22.55 14.08
N ALA A 40 -9.94 22.72 14.10
CA ALA A 40 -9.08 22.43 12.96
C ALA A 40 -9.13 20.95 12.55
N ARG A 41 -9.08 20.02 13.51
CA ARG A 41 -9.19 18.57 13.24
C ARG A 41 -10.54 18.19 12.62
N LYS A 42 -11.65 18.81 13.07
CA LYS A 42 -12.97 18.56 12.48
C LYS A 42 -13.03 19.01 11.02
N ALA A 43 -12.50 20.20 10.73
CA ALA A 43 -12.42 20.71 9.36
C ALA A 43 -11.54 19.82 8.47
N GLN A 44 -10.35 19.44 8.95
CA GLN A 44 -9.44 18.55 8.23
C GLN A 44 -10.05 17.17 7.97
N ARG A 45 -10.74 16.57 8.95
CA ARG A 45 -11.41 15.27 8.77
C ARG A 45 -12.48 15.32 7.69
N LYS A 46 -13.27 16.40 7.64
CA LYS A 46 -14.29 16.60 6.60
C LYS A 46 -13.64 16.71 5.21
N LEU A 47 -12.52 17.43 5.11
CA LEU A 47 -11.77 17.56 3.86
C LEU A 47 -11.16 16.24 3.39
N ILE A 48 -10.53 15.48 4.29
CA ILE A 48 -9.96 14.17 3.98
C ILE A 48 -11.05 13.21 3.48
N TYR A 49 -12.20 13.19 4.15
CA TYR A 49 -13.33 12.35 3.75
C TYR A 49 -13.86 12.72 2.36
N ALA A 50 -14.06 14.01 2.09
CA ALA A 50 -14.53 14.49 0.79
C ALA A 50 -13.54 14.13 -0.35
N ARG A 51 -12.23 14.24 -0.09
CA ARG A 51 -11.19 13.83 -1.05
C ARG A 51 -11.21 12.33 -1.31
N ALA A 52 -11.26 11.51 -0.26
CA ALA A 52 -11.32 10.06 -0.39
C ALA A 52 -12.55 9.61 -1.21
N GLN A 53 -13.71 10.25 -0.99
CA GLN A 53 -14.91 10.01 -1.77
C GLN A 53 -14.73 10.38 -3.25
N ALA A 54 -14.09 11.53 -3.54
CA ALA A 54 -13.79 11.96 -4.90
C ALA A 54 -12.88 10.97 -5.63
N TYR A 55 -11.78 10.52 -5.00
CA TYR A 55 -10.89 9.52 -5.59
C TYR A 55 -11.58 8.19 -5.84
N HIS A 56 -12.43 7.73 -4.91
CA HIS A 56 -13.20 6.50 -5.13
C HIS A 56 -14.14 6.62 -6.34
N LYS A 57 -14.80 7.78 -6.50
CA LYS A 57 -15.64 8.07 -7.67
C LYS A 57 -14.80 8.08 -8.95
N GLU A 58 -13.62 8.69 -8.92
CA GLU A 58 -12.69 8.75 -10.05
C GLU A 58 -12.24 7.35 -10.48
N TYR A 59 -11.78 6.49 -9.57
CA TYR A 59 -11.36 5.13 -9.90
C TYR A 59 -12.50 4.30 -10.50
N ARG A 60 -13.71 4.41 -9.93
CA ARG A 60 -14.90 3.77 -10.50
C ARG A 60 -15.21 4.27 -11.90
N HIS A 61 -15.04 5.57 -12.14
CA HIS A 61 -15.26 6.16 -13.44
C HIS A 61 -14.24 5.67 -14.46
N MET A 62 -12.94 5.70 -14.14
CA MET A 62 -11.87 5.21 -15.01
C MET A 62 -12.10 3.75 -15.43
N TYR A 63 -12.39 2.88 -14.46
CA TYR A 63 -12.65 1.46 -14.73
C TYR A 63 -13.87 1.26 -15.64
N ARG A 64 -14.98 1.96 -15.37
CA ARG A 64 -16.20 1.88 -16.20
C ARG A 64 -15.98 2.47 -17.59
N GLN A 65 -15.18 3.53 -17.72
CA GLN A 65 -14.84 4.14 -18.99
C GLN A 65 -14.08 3.16 -19.89
N GLU A 66 -13.05 2.48 -19.38
CA GLU A 66 -12.31 1.48 -20.15
C GLU A 66 -13.22 0.37 -20.69
N ILE A 67 -14.13 -0.14 -19.84
CA ILE A 67 -15.12 -1.15 -20.25
C ILE A 67 -16.07 -0.58 -21.31
N ARG A 68 -16.53 0.66 -21.14
CA ARG A 68 -17.44 1.32 -22.09
C ARG A 68 -16.79 1.48 -23.46
N MET A 69 -15.55 1.97 -23.51
CA MET A 69 -14.79 2.14 -24.75
C MET A 69 -14.57 0.80 -25.46
N ALA A 70 -14.20 -0.25 -24.72
CA ALA A 70 -14.02 -1.59 -25.27
C ALA A 70 -15.33 -2.18 -25.83
N ARG A 71 -16.49 -1.87 -25.23
CA ARG A 71 -17.81 -2.28 -25.74
C ARG A 71 -18.21 -1.48 -26.98
N MET A 72 -17.99 -0.17 -26.98
CA MET A 72 -18.28 0.70 -28.12
C MET A 72 -17.49 0.31 -29.36
N ALA A 73 -16.19 0.04 -29.21
CA ALA A 73 -15.35 -0.43 -30.31
C ALA A 73 -15.86 -1.76 -30.86
N ARG A 74 -16.14 -2.74 -29.99
CA ARG A 74 -16.74 -4.04 -30.39
C ARG A 74 -18.08 -3.88 -31.12
N LYS A 75 -18.95 -2.98 -30.66
CA LYS A 75 -20.24 -2.69 -31.31
C LYS A 75 -20.04 -2.11 -32.72
N ALA A 76 -19.02 -1.28 -32.90
CA ALA A 76 -18.67 -0.69 -34.19
C ALA A 76 -17.85 -1.64 -35.11
N GLY A 77 -17.49 -2.84 -34.64
CA GLY A 77 -16.60 -3.75 -35.36
C GLY A 77 -15.11 -3.36 -35.31
N ASN A 78 -14.75 -2.35 -34.52
CA ASN A 78 -13.38 -1.85 -34.35
C ASN A 78 -12.70 -2.46 -33.10
N TYR A 79 -11.37 -2.38 -33.05
CA TYR A 79 -10.58 -2.81 -31.89
C TYR A 79 -10.20 -1.63 -31.00
N TYR A 80 -10.40 -1.77 -29.68
CA TYR A 80 -9.90 -0.81 -28.69
C TYR A 80 -8.60 -1.31 -28.09
N VAL A 81 -7.52 -0.53 -28.24
CA VAL A 81 -6.24 -0.79 -27.59
C VAL A 81 -6.15 0.08 -26.34
N PRO A 82 -6.05 -0.50 -25.13
CA PRO A 82 -5.94 0.28 -23.91
C PRO A 82 -4.60 1.02 -23.85
N ALA A 83 -4.56 2.11 -23.08
CA ALA A 83 -3.34 2.88 -22.88
C ALA A 83 -2.26 2.04 -22.18
N GLU A 84 -1.00 2.24 -22.57
CA GLU A 84 0.12 1.60 -21.90
C GLU A 84 0.21 2.00 -20.41
N PRO A 85 0.47 1.06 -19.51
CA PRO A 85 0.57 1.34 -18.08
C PRO A 85 1.78 2.21 -17.76
N LYS A 86 1.60 3.14 -16.82
CA LYS A 86 2.62 4.14 -16.44
C LYS A 86 3.42 3.78 -15.20
N LEU A 87 2.96 2.79 -14.43
CA LEU A 87 3.51 2.41 -13.13
C LEU A 87 3.88 0.92 -13.13
N ALA A 88 5.08 0.59 -12.63
CA ALA A 88 5.46 -0.79 -12.33
C ALA A 88 5.81 -0.94 -10.85
N PHE A 89 5.53 -2.12 -10.30
CA PHE A 89 6.06 -2.58 -9.03
C PHE A 89 7.17 -3.60 -9.27
N VAL A 90 8.34 -3.35 -8.69
CA VAL A 90 9.55 -4.14 -8.90
C VAL A 90 9.97 -4.77 -7.58
N ILE A 91 10.16 -6.10 -7.56
CA ILE A 91 10.58 -6.88 -6.40
C ILE A 91 11.90 -7.58 -6.73
N ARG A 92 12.85 -7.55 -5.80
CA ARG A 92 14.10 -8.31 -5.93
C ARG A 92 13.92 -9.77 -5.49
N ILE A 93 14.33 -10.71 -6.34
CA ILE A 93 14.23 -12.16 -6.07
C ILE A 93 15.59 -12.76 -5.69
N ARG A 94 16.68 -12.29 -6.31
CA ARG A 94 18.02 -12.90 -6.15
C ARG A 94 18.87 -12.16 -5.11
N GLY A 95 19.78 -12.89 -4.46
CA GLY A 95 20.74 -12.37 -3.46
C GLY A 95 21.83 -11.45 -4.02
N THR A 96 22.79 -11.05 -3.18
CA THR A 96 23.90 -10.13 -3.53
C THR A 96 25.14 -10.81 -4.09
N ASN A 97 25.24 -12.13 -3.94
CA ASN A 97 26.43 -12.90 -4.31
C ASN A 97 26.47 -13.11 -5.84
N GLY A 98 27.66 -12.98 -6.44
CA GLY A 98 27.86 -13.20 -7.88
C GLY A 98 27.15 -12.19 -8.79
N VAL A 99 26.71 -11.04 -8.28
CA VAL A 99 26.05 -10.00 -9.09
C VAL A 99 27.10 -9.11 -9.75
N SER A 100 27.02 -8.98 -11.08
CA SER A 100 27.91 -8.10 -11.85
C SER A 100 27.83 -6.65 -11.35
N PRO A 101 28.94 -5.87 -11.42
CA PRO A 101 28.97 -4.51 -10.88
C PRO A 101 27.94 -3.58 -11.53
N LYS A 102 27.68 -3.76 -12.83
CA LYS A 102 26.68 -3.01 -13.60
C LYS A 102 25.26 -3.26 -13.05
N VAL A 103 24.87 -4.53 -12.91
CA VAL A 103 23.56 -4.90 -12.34
C VAL A 103 23.44 -4.43 -10.89
N ARG A 104 24.50 -4.62 -10.09
CA ARG A 104 24.56 -4.18 -8.69
C ARG A 104 24.29 -2.68 -8.58
N LYS A 105 24.86 -1.86 -9.46
CA LYS A 105 24.65 -0.42 -9.47
C LYS A 105 23.21 -0.05 -9.84
N VAL A 106 22.62 -0.71 -10.83
CA VAL A 106 21.22 -0.48 -11.21
C VAL A 106 20.26 -0.85 -10.07
N LEU A 107 20.46 -2.00 -9.40
CA LEU A 107 19.66 -2.38 -8.23
C LEU A 107 19.79 -1.37 -7.08
N GLN A 108 20.99 -0.79 -6.88
CA GLN A 108 21.18 0.29 -5.89
C GLN A 108 20.43 1.57 -6.27
N LEU A 109 20.40 1.96 -7.55
CA LEU A 109 19.63 3.11 -8.04
C LEU A 109 18.13 2.92 -7.81
N LEU A 110 17.63 1.70 -8.04
CA LEU A 110 16.25 1.31 -7.75
C LEU A 110 15.98 1.15 -6.24
N ARG A 111 17.00 1.26 -5.37
CA ARG A 111 16.92 1.06 -3.91
C ARG A 111 16.61 -0.39 -3.48
N LEU A 112 16.82 -1.36 -4.36
CA LEU A 112 16.62 -2.80 -4.13
C LEU A 112 17.87 -3.46 -3.53
N ARG A 113 18.19 -3.13 -2.28
CA ARG A 113 19.42 -3.59 -1.60
C ARG A 113 19.35 -5.02 -1.05
N GLN A 114 18.20 -5.40 -0.49
CA GLN A 114 17.96 -6.72 0.11
C GLN A 114 16.98 -7.54 -0.74
N ILE A 115 16.95 -8.85 -0.52
CA ILE A 115 16.00 -9.78 -1.15
C ILE A 115 14.59 -9.43 -0.67
N PHE A 116 13.60 -9.57 -1.55
CA PHE A 116 12.19 -9.25 -1.33
C PHE A 116 11.89 -7.79 -1.01
N ASN A 117 12.85 -6.88 -1.21
CA ASN A 117 12.54 -5.46 -1.26
C ASN A 117 11.73 -5.17 -2.52
N GLY A 118 10.71 -4.33 -2.36
CA GLY A 118 9.83 -3.87 -3.43
C GLY A 118 9.88 -2.35 -3.59
N THR A 119 9.77 -1.83 -4.82
CA THR A 119 9.67 -0.39 -5.08
C THR A 119 8.72 -0.10 -6.25
N PHE A 120 8.00 1.03 -6.15
CA PHE A 120 7.24 1.57 -7.27
C PHE A 120 8.15 2.38 -8.20
N VAL A 121 8.04 2.12 -9.50
CA VAL A 121 8.86 2.75 -10.55
C VAL A 121 7.95 3.33 -11.62
N LYS A 122 8.16 4.61 -11.95
CA LYS A 122 7.54 5.24 -13.12
C LYS A 122 8.14 4.67 -14.39
N LEU A 123 7.28 4.16 -15.27
CA LEU A 123 7.67 3.62 -16.55
C LEU A 123 7.99 4.77 -17.52
N ASN A 124 9.19 4.71 -18.04
CA ASN A 124 9.72 5.56 -19.08
C ASN A 124 10.71 4.69 -19.88
N LYS A 125 11.08 5.11 -21.10
CA LYS A 125 12.01 4.36 -21.95
C LYS A 125 13.32 4.01 -21.24
N ALA A 126 13.86 4.97 -20.48
CA ALA A 126 15.06 4.77 -19.66
C ALA A 126 14.84 3.75 -18.52
N SER A 127 13.71 3.83 -17.81
CA SER A 127 13.38 2.89 -16.73
C SER A 127 13.25 1.46 -17.27
N ILE A 128 12.59 1.28 -18.41
CA ILE A 128 12.41 -0.03 -19.06
C ILE A 128 13.77 -0.61 -19.45
N ASN A 129 14.67 0.19 -20.03
CA ASN A 129 16.01 -0.26 -20.37
C ASN A 129 16.83 -0.65 -19.13
N MET A 130 16.70 0.07 -18.02
CA MET A 130 17.30 -0.33 -16.74
C MET A 130 16.73 -1.65 -16.23
N LEU A 131 15.40 -1.84 -16.31
CA LEU A 131 14.74 -3.07 -15.87
C LEU A 131 15.18 -4.28 -16.69
N ARG A 132 15.36 -4.14 -18.01
CA ARG A 132 15.90 -5.19 -18.89
C ARG A 132 17.29 -5.66 -18.47
N ILE A 133 18.17 -4.75 -18.02
CA ILE A 133 19.53 -5.11 -17.56
C ILE A 133 19.47 -5.98 -16.29
N VAL A 134 18.51 -5.72 -15.40
CA VAL A 134 18.41 -6.40 -14.10
C VAL A 134 17.37 -7.51 -14.05
N GLU A 135 16.68 -7.77 -15.17
CA GLU A 135 15.59 -8.74 -15.33
C GLU A 135 15.83 -10.10 -14.67
N PRO A 136 17.01 -10.77 -14.80
CA PRO A 136 17.23 -12.07 -14.14
C PRO A 136 17.30 -12.00 -12.60
N TYR A 137 17.37 -10.82 -12.00
CA TYR A 137 17.45 -10.61 -10.56
C TYR A 137 16.14 -10.09 -9.92
N ILE A 138 15.19 -9.65 -10.73
CA ILE A 138 13.94 -9.01 -10.30
C ILE A 138 12.71 -9.71 -10.90
N ALA A 139 11.57 -9.60 -10.23
CA ALA A 139 10.26 -9.73 -10.87
C ALA A 139 9.57 -8.39 -10.82
N TRP A 140 8.90 -8.03 -11.90
CA TRP A 140 8.17 -6.77 -11.98
C TRP A 140 6.91 -6.93 -12.82
N GLY A 141 5.96 -6.03 -12.60
CA GLY A 141 4.67 -6.02 -13.29
C GLY A 141 3.86 -4.79 -12.89
N TYR A 142 2.65 -4.68 -13.43
CA TYR A 142 1.78 -3.53 -13.20
C TYR A 142 0.87 -3.80 -11.98
N PRO A 143 0.90 -2.96 -10.93
CA PRO A 143 0.11 -3.20 -9.74
C PRO A 143 -1.34 -2.73 -9.93
N ASN A 144 -2.29 -3.49 -9.38
CA ASN A 144 -3.68 -3.07 -9.26
C ASN A 144 -3.85 -2.05 -8.11
N LEU A 145 -4.91 -1.23 -8.12
CA LEU A 145 -5.22 -0.27 -7.07
C LEU A 145 -5.32 -0.93 -5.69
N LYS A 146 -5.93 -2.12 -5.62
CA LYS A 146 -6.02 -2.92 -4.39
C LYS A 146 -4.63 -3.30 -3.86
N SER A 147 -3.74 -3.76 -4.75
CA SER A 147 -2.37 -4.13 -4.40
C SER A 147 -1.58 -2.91 -3.88
N VAL A 148 -1.70 -1.75 -4.54
CA VAL A 148 -1.06 -0.50 -4.08
C VAL A 148 -1.56 -0.11 -2.69
N HIS A 149 -2.87 -0.16 -2.49
CA HIS A 149 -3.51 0.15 -1.21
C HIS A 149 -2.98 -0.77 -0.10
N GLU A 150 -3.09 -2.09 -0.27
CA GLU A 150 -2.63 -3.05 0.73
C GLU A 150 -1.13 -2.92 1.06
N LEU A 151 -0.29 -2.67 0.05
CA LEU A 151 1.14 -2.48 0.25
C LEU A 151 1.44 -1.25 1.12
N ILE A 152 0.74 -0.15 0.88
CA ILE A 152 0.94 1.10 1.61
C ILE A 152 0.42 0.98 3.05
N TYR A 153 -0.75 0.38 3.28
CA TYR A 153 -1.26 0.22 4.66
C TYR A 153 -0.49 -0.83 5.46
N LYS A 154 -0.13 -1.98 4.86
CA LYS A 154 0.51 -3.09 5.60
C LYS A 154 2.03 -2.93 5.72
N ARG A 155 2.68 -2.36 4.71
CA ARG A 155 4.15 -2.31 4.57
C ARG A 155 4.67 -0.90 4.28
N GLY A 156 3.85 0.14 4.43
CA GLY A 156 4.24 1.52 4.21
C GLY A 156 5.10 2.08 5.34
N TYR A 157 6.29 2.56 4.97
CA TYR A 157 7.17 3.28 5.87
C TYR A 157 7.55 4.63 5.28
N GLY A 158 7.60 5.65 6.13
CA GLY A 158 8.14 6.96 5.82
C GLY A 158 9.58 7.08 6.31
N LYS A 159 10.43 7.74 5.54
CA LYS A 159 11.75 8.15 6.00
C LYS A 159 11.67 9.55 6.60
N ILE A 160 11.76 9.65 7.93
CA ILE A 160 11.67 10.91 8.68
C ILE A 160 12.96 11.05 9.47
N ASN A 161 13.69 12.16 9.34
CA ASN A 161 14.99 12.35 9.99
C ASN A 161 15.98 11.19 9.76
N LYS A 162 15.96 10.62 8.54
CA LYS A 162 16.69 9.40 8.13
C LYS A 162 16.30 8.10 8.85
N GLN A 163 15.37 8.14 9.79
CA GLN A 163 14.82 6.97 10.45
C GLN A 163 13.64 6.41 9.66
N ARG A 164 13.45 5.09 9.75
CA ARG A 164 12.31 4.39 9.14
C ARG A 164 11.18 4.34 10.16
N ILE A 165 10.09 5.06 9.90
CA ILE A 165 8.92 5.14 10.78
C ILE A 165 7.72 4.58 10.04
N ALA A 166 6.91 3.75 10.71
CA ALA A 166 5.68 3.22 10.13
C ALA A 166 4.66 4.35 9.90
N LEU A 167 3.90 4.26 8.80
CA LEU A 167 2.85 5.23 8.47
C LEU A 167 1.56 4.90 9.22
N THR A 168 1.50 5.26 10.51
CA THR A 168 0.32 5.05 11.36
C THR A 168 -0.65 6.23 11.30
N ASP A 169 -0.12 7.46 11.37
CA ASP A 169 -0.92 8.67 11.50
C ASP A 169 -0.77 9.60 10.29
N ASN A 170 -1.90 10.12 9.82
CA ASN A 170 -1.94 11.15 8.76
C ASN A 170 -1.17 12.42 9.15
N SER A 171 -0.97 12.68 10.45
CA SER A 171 -0.18 13.83 10.91
C SER A 171 1.30 13.75 10.46
N LEU A 172 1.86 12.54 10.33
CA LEU A 172 3.24 12.33 9.86
C LEU A 172 3.37 12.69 8.38
N ILE A 173 2.35 12.32 7.60
CA ILE A 173 2.27 12.58 6.16
C ILE A 173 2.12 14.07 5.94
N GLN A 174 1.14 14.71 6.60
CA GLN A 174 0.87 16.13 6.46
C GLN A 174 2.08 16.99 6.85
N LYS A 175 2.81 16.63 7.92
CA LYS A 175 4.03 17.36 8.33
C LYS A 175 5.11 17.36 7.24
N ARG A 176 5.22 16.30 6.44
CA ARG A 176 6.27 16.13 5.44
C ARG A 176 5.85 16.52 4.03
N LEU A 177 4.66 16.08 3.62
CA LEU A 177 4.14 16.23 2.27
C LEU A 177 3.05 17.30 2.17
N GLY A 178 2.72 17.99 3.26
CA GLY A 178 1.70 19.04 3.26
C GLY A 178 2.02 20.19 2.30
N LYS A 179 3.31 20.47 2.04
CA LYS A 179 3.75 21.45 1.02
C LYS A 179 3.34 21.04 -0.41
N LEU A 180 3.23 19.74 -0.66
CA LEU A 180 2.86 19.16 -1.95
C LEU A 180 1.34 18.97 -2.09
N GLY A 181 0.56 19.39 -1.09
CA GLY A 181 -0.89 19.21 -1.07
C GLY A 181 -1.37 17.82 -0.64
N ILE A 182 -0.46 16.93 -0.23
CA ILE A 182 -0.72 15.56 0.21
C ILE A 182 -0.91 15.58 1.74
N ILE A 183 -2.12 15.22 2.20
CA ILE A 183 -2.52 15.35 3.60
C ILE A 183 -2.72 13.98 4.26
N CYS A 184 -3.29 13.02 3.54
CA CYS A 184 -3.64 11.69 4.07
C CYS A 184 -2.99 10.53 3.30
N MET A 185 -3.20 9.31 3.79
CA MET A 185 -2.75 8.07 3.14
C MET A 185 -3.42 7.87 1.77
N GLU A 186 -4.69 8.21 1.64
CA GLU A 186 -5.44 8.09 0.39
C GLU A 186 -4.87 9.00 -0.71
N ASP A 187 -4.46 10.23 -0.34
CA ASP A 187 -3.75 11.15 -1.25
C ASP A 187 -2.43 10.51 -1.74
N VAL A 188 -1.69 9.82 -0.87
CA VAL A 188 -0.43 9.13 -1.23
C VAL A 188 -0.69 7.98 -2.21
N ILE A 189 -1.72 7.17 -1.95
CA ILE A 189 -2.13 6.06 -2.82
C ILE A 189 -2.51 6.59 -4.20
N HIS A 190 -3.30 7.67 -4.23
CA HIS A 190 -3.72 8.31 -5.47
C HIS A 190 -2.54 8.80 -6.28
N GLU A 191 -1.63 9.56 -5.67
CA GLU A 191 -0.44 10.11 -6.33
C GLU A 191 0.46 9.00 -6.91
N ILE A 192 0.58 7.86 -6.20
CA ILE A 192 1.36 6.71 -6.67
C ILE A 192 0.67 6.03 -7.86
N TYR A 193 -0.62 5.72 -7.73
CA TYR A 193 -1.36 4.95 -8.74
C TYR A 193 -1.52 5.73 -10.05
N THR A 194 -1.88 7.02 -9.98
CA THR A 194 -2.04 7.86 -11.18
C THR A 194 -0.72 8.38 -11.74
N VAL A 195 0.39 8.19 -11.01
CA VAL A 195 1.72 8.72 -11.35
C VAL A 195 1.67 10.24 -11.52
N GLY A 196 1.23 10.92 -10.47
CA GLY A 196 1.04 12.37 -10.47
C GLY A 196 2.35 13.16 -10.58
N LYS A 197 2.23 14.50 -10.55
CA LYS A 197 3.36 15.42 -10.75
C LYS A 197 4.44 15.26 -9.67
N ASN A 198 4.02 14.88 -8.46
CA ASN A 198 4.86 14.75 -7.28
C ASN A 198 5.36 13.31 -7.04
N PHE A 199 5.12 12.38 -7.98
CA PHE A 199 5.58 10.98 -7.89
C PHE A 199 7.09 10.88 -7.64
N LYS A 200 7.87 11.71 -8.34
CA LYS A 200 9.32 11.83 -8.15
C LYS A 200 9.56 13.12 -7.39
N VAL A 201 9.49 13.09 -6.07
CA VAL A 201 9.96 14.21 -5.23
C VAL A 201 11.46 14.34 -5.46
N ARG A 202 11.83 15.19 -6.43
CA ARG A 202 13.22 15.54 -6.76
C ARG A 202 13.75 16.33 -5.56
N ARG A 203 14.92 15.93 -5.06
CA ARG A 203 15.75 16.77 -4.17
C ARG A 203 16.23 17.98 -4.98
N SER A 204 15.40 19.00 -5.10
CA SER A 204 15.79 20.31 -5.59
C SER A 204 15.27 21.27 -4.53
N ASP A 205 16.14 21.54 -3.56
CA ASP A 205 16.41 22.86 -2.99
C ASP A 205 17.56 22.69 -1.99
N GLN A 206 18.63 23.44 -2.24
CA GLN A 206 19.76 23.62 -1.33
C GLN A 206 19.23 24.17 0.02
N GLN A 207 19.91 23.84 1.13
CA GLN A 207 19.46 24.09 2.51
C GLN A 207 18.21 23.32 2.97
N THR A 208 18.34 22.01 3.22
CA THR A 208 17.88 21.32 4.45
C THR A 208 18.04 19.81 4.30
N HIS A 209 18.40 19.15 5.39
CA HIS A 209 18.92 17.80 5.43
C HIS A 209 18.03 16.73 4.74
N LYS A 210 18.61 15.92 3.85
CA LYS A 210 18.49 14.44 3.71
C LYS A 210 17.09 13.74 3.80
N GLU A 211 15.93 14.37 3.55
CA GLU A 211 14.65 13.87 4.12
C GLU A 211 13.45 13.52 3.22
N ASN A 212 13.57 13.41 1.89
CA ASN A 212 12.36 13.16 1.08
C ASN A 212 12.39 11.80 0.34
N GLU A 213 12.11 10.70 1.04
CA GLU A 213 11.73 9.44 0.40
C GLU A 213 10.65 8.70 1.20
N LEU A 214 9.47 8.50 0.61
CA LEU A 214 8.63 7.35 0.94
C LEU A 214 9.36 6.11 0.42
N MET A 215 10.03 5.40 1.32
CA MET A 215 10.53 4.06 1.04
C MET A 215 9.49 3.09 1.59
N ILE A 216 8.62 2.57 0.72
CA ILE A 216 7.87 1.35 1.02
C ILE A 216 8.89 0.21 0.93
N GLN A 217 9.72 0.09 1.96
CA GLN A 217 10.53 -1.10 2.15
C GLN A 217 9.57 -2.18 2.62
N MET A 218 9.38 -3.21 1.80
CA MET A 218 8.92 -4.49 2.34
C MET A 218 9.93 -4.95 3.40
N PRO A 219 9.50 -5.46 4.56
CA PRO A 219 10.43 -6.10 5.47
C PRO A 219 11.07 -7.29 4.75
N SER A 220 12.39 -7.44 4.90
CA SER A 220 13.02 -8.73 4.72
C SER A 220 12.35 -9.66 5.73
N CYS A 221 11.52 -10.60 5.25
CA CYS A 221 11.23 -11.77 6.05
C CYS A 221 12.60 -12.43 6.29
N ASN A 222 13.11 -12.34 7.52
CA ASN A 222 14.18 -13.21 7.97
C ASN A 222 13.61 -14.63 7.89
N LEU A 223 13.77 -15.29 6.75
CA LEU A 223 13.59 -16.72 6.58
C LEU A 223 14.76 -17.47 7.26
N SER A 224 15.09 -17.09 8.49
CA SER A 224 16.27 -17.59 9.20
C SER A 224 15.99 -18.07 10.61
N ASN A 225 14.73 -18.23 11.04
CA ASN A 225 14.40 -18.82 12.35
C ASN A 225 13.28 -19.88 12.32
N SER A 226 13.03 -20.49 11.16
CA SER A 226 12.28 -21.76 11.11
C SER A 226 13.00 -22.67 10.13
N GLY A 227 13.88 -23.51 10.67
CA GLY A 227 14.67 -24.45 9.88
C GLY A 227 13.80 -25.31 8.99
N LEU A 228 14.11 -25.30 7.70
CA LEU A 228 13.85 -26.43 6.81
C LEU A 228 14.89 -26.37 5.69
N LEU A 229 15.80 -27.35 5.69
CA LEU A 229 16.80 -27.54 4.66
C LEU A 229 16.13 -27.67 3.28
N ILE A 230 16.47 -26.78 2.35
CA ILE A 230 16.34 -27.10 0.93
C ILE A 230 17.59 -27.91 0.58
N LYS A 231 17.47 -29.26 0.60
CA LYS A 231 18.44 -30.13 -0.07
C LYS A 231 18.37 -29.83 -1.56
N THR A 232 19.36 -29.11 -2.07
CA THR A 232 19.69 -29.14 -3.50
C THR A 232 20.42 -30.45 -3.77
N SER A 233 19.72 -31.48 -4.25
CA SER A 233 20.39 -32.61 -4.89
C SER A 233 20.87 -32.13 -6.27
N CYS A 234 22.17 -31.94 -6.33
CA CYS A 234 22.97 -31.70 -7.51
C CYS A 234 22.84 -32.93 -8.45
N THR A 235 22.33 -32.75 -9.66
CA THR A 235 22.34 -33.77 -10.71
C THR A 235 23.76 -33.94 -11.25
N LYS A 236 24.34 -35.14 -11.10
CA LYS A 236 25.50 -35.61 -11.89
C LYS A 236 25.02 -36.59 -12.96
N HIS A 237 25.61 -36.45 -14.16
CA HIS A 237 25.75 -37.39 -15.28
C HIS A 237 24.77 -37.36 -16.49
N ILE A 238 25.29 -36.76 -17.58
CA ILE A 238 25.62 -37.31 -18.92
C ILE A 238 24.49 -37.88 -19.81
N ASP A 239 24.34 -37.19 -20.96
CA ASP A 239 23.97 -37.59 -22.33
C ASP A 239 22.96 -38.72 -22.62
N LYS A 240 21.91 -38.38 -23.40
CA LYS A 240 21.61 -38.93 -24.75
C LYS A 240 20.40 -38.21 -25.39
N ARG A 241 20.46 -38.05 -26.71
CA ARG A 241 19.46 -37.46 -27.63
C ARG A 241 18.02 -37.93 -27.35
N VAL A 242 17.03 -37.08 -27.67
CA VAL A 242 15.99 -37.29 -28.72
C VAL A 242 14.79 -36.33 -28.56
N ARG A 243 14.53 -35.58 -29.65
CA ARG A 243 13.27 -35.03 -30.23
C ARG A 243 12.30 -34.18 -29.39
N ILE A 244 11.92 -33.08 -30.04
CA ILE A 244 10.86 -32.12 -29.75
C ILE A 244 9.48 -32.77 -29.90
N THR A 245 8.54 -32.47 -29.00
CA THR A 245 7.10 -32.38 -29.33
C THR A 245 6.50 -31.13 -28.71
N VAL A 246 6.07 -30.21 -29.56
CA VAL A 246 5.04 -29.20 -29.25
C VAL A 246 3.70 -29.92 -29.34
N VAL A 247 2.86 -29.84 -28.31
CA VAL A 247 1.47 -30.35 -28.36
C VAL A 247 0.51 -29.25 -27.89
N PRO A 248 -0.64 -29.06 -28.58
CA PRO A 248 -1.41 -27.82 -28.60
C PRO A 248 -2.49 -27.74 -27.52
N HIS A 249 -3.14 -26.56 -27.45
CA HIS A 249 -4.34 -26.26 -26.66
C HIS A 249 -5.41 -27.36 -26.78
N GLY A 250 -5.79 -27.94 -25.64
CA GLY A 250 -6.98 -28.80 -25.53
C GLY A 250 -6.71 -30.19 -24.95
N LYS A 251 -6.43 -30.26 -23.64
CA LYS A 251 -6.67 -31.45 -22.78
C LYS A 251 -6.45 -31.08 -21.31
N TRP A 252 -7.35 -30.24 -20.78
CA TRP A 252 -7.45 -29.90 -19.35
C TRP A 252 -8.62 -30.61 -18.66
N LYS A 253 -9.19 -31.67 -19.26
CA LYS A 253 -10.42 -32.33 -18.77
C LYS A 253 -10.24 -33.71 -18.12
N GLU A 254 -9.01 -34.12 -17.77
CA GLU A 254 -8.79 -35.47 -17.23
C GLU A 254 -7.86 -35.54 -16.01
N ILE A 255 -7.61 -34.41 -15.34
CA ILE A 255 -6.89 -34.32 -14.05
C ILE A 255 -7.80 -33.71 -12.95
N CYS A 256 -9.12 -33.80 -13.13
CA CYS A 256 -10.11 -33.45 -12.10
C CYS A 256 -11.18 -34.54 -11.93
N ARG A 257 -10.80 -35.83 -11.97
CA ARG A 257 -11.75 -36.94 -11.77
C ARG A 257 -11.38 -37.93 -10.65
N LYS A 258 -10.48 -37.57 -9.73
CA LYS A 258 -10.27 -38.34 -8.48
C LYS A 258 -10.00 -37.42 -7.31
N SER A 259 -11.06 -36.95 -6.68
CA SER A 259 -11.18 -36.69 -5.23
C SER A 259 -12.56 -36.06 -4.96
N LEU A 260 -13.31 -36.70 -4.05
CA LEU A 260 -14.58 -36.28 -3.44
C LEU A 260 -15.87 -36.53 -4.24
N TYR A 261 -16.51 -37.62 -3.82
CA TYR A 261 -17.90 -38.01 -4.01
C TYR A 261 -18.75 -37.35 -2.92
N ILE A 262 -19.75 -36.53 -3.27
CA ILE A 262 -20.89 -36.14 -2.40
C ILE A 262 -22.12 -35.95 -3.33
N PRO A 263 -23.32 -36.48 -3.00
CA PRO A 263 -24.42 -36.73 -3.95
C PRO A 263 -25.33 -35.53 -4.24
N GLU A 264 -26.06 -35.63 -5.36
CA GLU A 264 -27.07 -34.67 -5.83
C GLU A 264 -28.33 -34.67 -4.96
N GLU A 265 -28.83 -33.48 -4.61
CA GLU A 265 -30.19 -33.29 -4.11
C GLU A 265 -30.87 -32.19 -4.93
N LYS A 266 -32.00 -32.56 -5.56
CA LYS A 266 -32.83 -31.70 -6.41
C LYS A 266 -33.64 -30.73 -5.55
N GLN A 267 -33.72 -29.45 -5.94
CA GLN A 267 -34.88 -28.60 -5.62
C GLN A 267 -35.22 -27.68 -6.80
N ASP A 268 -36.53 -27.58 -7.03
CA ASP A 268 -37.20 -27.04 -8.22
C ASP A 268 -37.19 -25.51 -8.32
N PHE A 269 -37.34 -25.01 -9.55
CA PHE A 269 -37.54 -23.60 -9.88
C PHE A 269 -39.02 -23.19 -9.80
N SER A 270 -39.33 -22.03 -9.20
CA SER A 270 -40.19 -20.99 -9.81
C SER A 270 -40.18 -19.66 -9.03
N PRO A 271 -40.50 -18.52 -9.68
CA PRO A 271 -40.00 -17.18 -9.30
C PRO A 271 -41.09 -16.22 -8.78
N ALA A 272 -40.75 -15.36 -7.81
CA ALA A 272 -41.45 -14.09 -7.57
C ALA A 272 -40.66 -13.15 -6.64
N GLY A 273 -40.52 -11.89 -7.04
CA GLY A 273 -40.76 -10.75 -6.16
C GLY A 273 -39.63 -10.22 -5.26
N ASN A 274 -39.11 -9.08 -5.70
CA ASN A 274 -38.73 -7.88 -4.94
C ASN A 274 -37.29 -7.70 -4.46
N GLU A 275 -36.82 -6.50 -4.82
CA GLU A 275 -35.55 -5.86 -4.55
C GLU A 275 -35.37 -5.62 -3.05
N ASP A 276 -34.30 -6.17 -2.47
CA ASP A 276 -33.50 -5.61 -1.37
C ASP A 276 -32.42 -6.63 -0.98
N ASP A 277 -31.37 -6.77 -1.79
CA ASP A 277 -30.23 -7.64 -1.46
C ASP A 277 -29.09 -6.83 -0.85
N GLU A 278 -29.04 -6.88 0.49
CA GLU A 278 -27.81 -6.88 1.26
C GLU A 278 -26.79 -7.83 0.61
N ILE A 279 -25.64 -7.30 0.21
CA ILE A 279 -24.50 -8.14 -0.18
C ILE A 279 -23.90 -8.76 1.09
N LEU A 280 -24.54 -9.83 1.59
CA LEU A 280 -23.91 -10.80 2.46
C LEU A 280 -22.83 -11.52 1.64
N SER A 281 -21.57 -11.19 1.93
CA SER A 281 -20.44 -11.96 1.43
C SER A 281 -20.41 -13.33 2.13
N PRO A 282 -20.23 -14.46 1.41
CA PRO A 282 -20.08 -15.76 2.05
C PRO A 282 -18.83 -15.76 2.95
N LYS A 283 -19.03 -16.05 4.24
CA LYS A 283 -17.94 -16.33 5.19
C LYS A 283 -17.28 -17.63 4.79
N ILE A 284 -16.20 -17.55 4.02
CA ILE A 284 -15.28 -18.67 3.87
C ILE A 284 -14.34 -18.65 5.07
N ILE A 285 -14.53 -19.59 5.99
CA ILE A 285 -13.58 -19.89 7.06
C ILE A 285 -12.45 -20.70 6.40
N PHE A 286 -11.35 -20.04 6.08
CA PHE A 286 -10.11 -20.73 5.70
C PHE A 286 -9.24 -20.97 6.95
N PRO A 287 -8.60 -22.15 7.06
CA PRO A 287 -7.79 -22.52 8.20
C PRO A 287 -6.61 -21.57 8.40
N LYS A 288 -6.39 -21.22 9.66
CA LYS A 288 -5.17 -20.56 10.14
C LYS A 288 -4.02 -21.52 9.88
N ASP A 289 -3.27 -21.29 8.80
CA ASP A 289 -1.84 -21.59 8.63
C ASP A 289 -1.52 -21.95 7.17
N SER A 290 -1.04 -20.96 6.41
CA SER A 290 -0.30 -21.19 5.16
C SER A 290 0.49 -19.93 4.80
N ARG A 291 1.80 -19.95 5.09
CA ARG A 291 2.75 -18.87 4.78
C ARG A 291 3.31 -18.97 3.35
N TYR A 292 2.51 -19.42 2.37
CA TYR A 292 2.99 -19.67 1.01
C TYR A 292 2.02 -19.17 -0.07
N LEU A 293 1.59 -17.91 0.00
CA LEU A 293 0.90 -17.23 -1.10
C LEU A 293 1.12 -15.73 -0.98
N THR A 294 2.18 -15.17 -1.57
CA THR A 294 2.33 -13.69 -1.53
C THR A 294 3.09 -13.06 -2.70
N ILE A 295 3.32 -13.76 -3.81
CA ILE A 295 3.90 -13.14 -5.02
C ILE A 295 2.86 -13.05 -6.15
N CYS A 296 2.07 -14.09 -6.42
CA CYS A 296 1.06 -14.06 -7.49
C CYS A 296 -0.01 -12.97 -7.28
N ASN A 297 -0.52 -12.81 -6.04
CA ASN A 297 -1.58 -11.83 -5.75
C ASN A 297 -1.15 -10.35 -5.88
N ILE A 298 0.14 -10.05 -6.06
CA ILE A 298 0.61 -8.67 -6.26
C ILE A 298 0.39 -8.23 -7.72
N PHE A 299 0.43 -9.17 -8.68
CA PHE A 299 0.45 -8.91 -10.12
C PHE A 299 -0.82 -9.34 -10.87
N SER A 300 -1.82 -9.91 -10.18
CA SER A 300 -3.13 -10.28 -10.73
C SER A 300 -4.21 -9.23 -10.50
#